data_AF-A0A8T4AZH5-F1
#
_entry.id   AF-A0A8T4AZH5-F1
#
_cell.length_a   1.000
_cell.length_b   1.000
_cell.length_c   1.000
_cell.angle_alpha   90.00
_cell.angle_beta   90.00
_cell.angle_gamma   90.00
#
_symmetry.space_group_name_H-M   'P 1'
#
loop_
_entity.id
_entity.type
_entity.pdbx_description
1 polymer ?
#
loop_
_entity_poly.entity_id
_entity_poly.type
_entity_poly.pdbx_seq_one_letter_code
_entity_poly.pdbx_strand_id
1 'polypeptide(L)'
;MNFQAIQKQLRHARAARNLGFGLVVLLGFLNVALVYKVYSQSNQVILIPTSVSDGMVARGAVDKRYVEALALDAVYGLYNASPANLRYGRTVIERLAAVANRSELLRHYDEVATDIRERDISTVFYPKQIEHNLDAKTVVVAGNLQTYLNTVLISDEPRRILLNFVTEAGSVRLSRISRLEVEP
;
A
#
# COMPACT_ATOMS: atom_id res chain seq x y z
N MET A 1 -11.34 -5.29 77.51
CA MET A 1 -11.30 -5.07 76.05
C MET A 1 -10.19 -4.07 75.74
N ASN A 2 -9.21 -4.45 74.91
CA ASN A 2 -8.00 -3.63 74.70
C ASN A 2 -8.22 -2.60 73.58
N PHE A 3 -8.85 -1.47 73.92
CA PHE A 3 -9.22 -0.39 72.99
C PHE A 3 -8.04 0.20 72.22
N GLN A 4 -6.83 0.16 72.80
CA GLN A 4 -5.62 0.67 72.15
C GLN A 4 -5.17 -0.20 70.96
N ALA A 5 -5.32 -1.54 71.07
CA ALA A 5 -5.02 -2.46 69.98
C ALA A 5 -5.99 -2.27 68.80
N ILE A 6 -7.28 -2.03 69.10
CA ILE A 6 -8.33 -1.78 68.10
C ILE A 6 -8.08 -0.44 67.38
N GLN A 7 -7.72 0.62 68.09
CA GLN A 7 -7.38 1.91 67.47
C GLN A 7 -6.16 1.83 66.55
N LYS A 8 -5.12 1.08 66.94
CA LYS A 8 -3.92 0.88 66.11
C LYS A 8 -4.24 0.09 64.84
N GLN A 9 -5.03 -0.98 64.94
CA GLN A 9 -5.51 -1.75 63.79
C GLN A 9 -6.39 -0.93 62.85
N LEU A 10 -7.30 -0.10 63.38
CA LEU A 10 -8.14 0.79 62.57
C LEU A 10 -7.32 1.87 61.83
N ARG A 11 -6.25 2.39 62.44
CA ARG A 11 -5.33 3.32 61.78
C ARG A 11 -4.54 2.67 60.64
N HIS A 12 -4.02 1.46 60.86
CA HIS A 12 -3.33 0.70 59.80
C HIS A 12 -4.27 0.31 58.66
N ALA A 13 -5.51 -0.11 58.98
CA ALA A 13 -6.52 -0.43 57.97
C ALA A 13 -6.92 0.79 57.13
N ARG A 14 -7.07 1.97 57.75
CA ARG A 14 -7.34 3.23 57.04
C ARG A 14 -6.17 3.68 56.17
N ALA A 15 -4.94 3.55 56.67
CA ALA A 15 -3.74 3.87 55.90
C ALA A 15 -3.59 2.94 54.68
N ALA A 16 -3.78 1.63 54.86
CA ALA A 16 -3.76 0.65 53.77
C ALA A 16 -4.86 0.92 52.73
N ARG A 17 -6.07 1.30 53.17
CA ARG A 17 -7.17 1.67 52.27
C ARG A 17 -6.85 2.92 51.45
N ASN A 18 -6.32 3.96 52.07
CA ASN A 18 -5.98 5.20 51.37
C ASN A 18 -4.82 4.98 50.38
N LEU A 19 -3.85 4.13 50.74
CA LEU A 19 -2.73 3.77 49.88
C LEU A 19 -3.19 2.90 48.68
N GLY A 20 -4.11 1.96 48.91
CA GLY A 20 -4.74 1.17 47.85
C GLY A 20 -5.56 2.04 46.89
N PHE A 21 -6.33 3.00 47.42
CA PHE A 21 -7.09 3.95 46.61
C PHE A 21 -6.17 4.83 45.74
N GLY A 22 -5.04 5.30 46.31
CA GLY A 22 -4.03 6.05 45.57
C GLY A 22 -3.41 5.25 44.42
N LEU A 23 -3.12 3.97 44.64
CA LEU A 23 -2.61 3.06 43.60
C LEU A 23 -3.60 2.84 42.46
N VAL A 24 -4.89 2.68 42.76
CA VAL A 24 -5.94 2.53 41.74
C VAL A 24 -6.07 3.78 40.89
N VAL A 25 -6.06 4.97 41.50
CA VAL A 25 -6.10 6.24 40.78
C VAL A 25 -4.86 6.42 39.90
N LEU A 26 -3.67 6.08 40.41
CA LEU A 26 -2.42 6.15 39.65
C LEU A 26 -2.44 5.20 38.43
N LEU A 27 -2.91 3.97 38.61
CA LEU A 27 -3.05 3.01 37.50
C LEU A 27 -4.07 3.50 36.47
N GLY A 28 -5.18 4.08 36.90
CA GLY A 28 -6.16 4.70 36.01
C GLY A 28 -5.54 5.82 35.17
N PHE A 29 -4.79 6.71 35.81
CA PHE A 29 -4.09 7.80 35.14
C PHE A 29 -3.05 7.29 34.13
N LEU A 30 -2.25 6.29 34.50
CA LEU A 30 -1.26 5.69 33.61
C LEU A 30 -1.89 5.05 32.37
N ASN A 31 -3.06 4.40 32.51
CA ASN A 31 -3.78 3.85 31.37
C ASN A 31 -4.29 4.95 30.44
N VAL A 32 -4.85 6.04 30.97
CA VAL A 32 -5.29 7.18 30.16
C VAL A 32 -4.10 7.83 29.44
N ALA A 33 -2.98 8.01 30.13
CA ALA A 33 -1.75 8.54 29.53
C ALA A 33 -1.20 7.61 28.42
N LEU A 34 -1.29 6.29 28.60
CA LEU A 34 -0.91 5.31 27.59
C LEU A 34 -1.81 5.41 26.36
N VAL A 35 -3.13 5.50 26.56
CA VAL A 35 -4.11 5.69 25.47
C VAL A 35 -3.83 7.00 24.72
N TYR A 36 -3.57 8.09 25.43
CA TYR A 36 -3.22 9.37 24.81
C TYR A 36 -1.91 9.29 24.02
N LYS A 37 -0.90 8.59 24.54
CA LYS A 37 0.38 8.38 23.84
C LYS A 37 0.20 7.52 22.59
N VAL A 38 -0.59 6.46 22.66
CA VAL A 38 -0.91 5.61 21.50
C VAL A 38 -1.75 6.38 20.46
N TYR A 39 -2.68 7.21 20.91
CA TYR A 39 -3.49 8.06 20.03
C TYR A 39 -2.66 9.15 19.35
N SER A 40 -1.67 9.71 20.05
CA SER A 40 -0.80 10.77 19.52
C SER A 40 0.40 10.26 18.73
N GLN A 41 0.82 9.00 18.91
CA GLN A 41 1.84 8.38 18.06
C GLN A 41 1.25 7.94 16.72
N SER A 42 1.36 8.80 15.70
CA SER A 42 1.28 8.38 14.31
C SER A 42 2.58 7.68 13.91
N ASN A 43 2.80 6.44 14.35
CA ASN A 43 3.90 5.64 13.80
C ASN A 43 3.55 5.26 12.36
N GLN A 44 4.03 6.06 11.41
CA GLN A 44 3.97 5.78 9.98
C GLN A 44 5.04 4.73 9.67
N VAL A 45 4.70 3.45 9.82
CA VAL A 45 5.57 2.36 9.38
C VAL A 45 5.34 2.20 7.87
N ILE A 46 6.20 2.81 7.07
CA ILE A 46 6.20 2.66 5.62
C ILE A 46 6.93 1.36 5.30
N LEU A 47 6.20 0.26 5.19
CA LEU A 47 6.74 -0.94 4.55
C LEU A 47 6.87 -0.62 3.05
N ILE A 48 8.11 -0.50 2.57
CA ILE A 48 8.43 -0.47 1.14
C ILE A 48 8.89 -1.88 0.78
N PRO A 49 8.03 -2.72 0.21
CA PRO A 49 8.45 -4.05 -0.21
C PRO A 49 8.89 -4.01 -1.67
N THR A 50 9.84 -4.88 -1.99
CA THR A 50 10.22 -5.23 -3.36
C THR A 50 9.16 -6.10 -4.06
N SER A 51 8.17 -6.60 -3.32
CA SER A 51 6.97 -7.22 -3.85
C SER A 51 5.80 -6.97 -2.91
N VAL A 52 4.77 -6.26 -3.38
CA VAL A 52 3.55 -6.03 -2.59
C VAL A 52 2.98 -7.38 -2.17
N SER A 53 2.41 -7.58 -0.98
CA SER A 53 1.64 -8.80 -0.67
C SER A 53 0.23 -8.42 -0.28
N ASP A 54 -0.74 -9.33 -0.42
CA ASP A 54 -2.09 -9.08 0.10
C ASP A 54 -2.00 -8.83 1.62
N GLY A 55 -2.51 -7.68 2.06
CA GLY A 55 -2.56 -7.29 3.49
C GLY A 55 -1.68 -6.12 3.91
N MET A 56 -1.00 -5.43 2.99
CA MET A 56 -0.17 -4.28 3.37
C MET A 56 -0.97 -2.99 3.41
N VAL A 57 -0.82 -2.24 4.50
CA VAL A 57 -1.61 -1.06 4.85
C VAL A 57 -0.64 0.10 5.10
N ALA A 58 -0.79 1.20 4.36
CA ALA A 58 -0.15 2.46 4.72
C ALA A 58 -1.04 3.14 5.77
N ARG A 59 -0.66 3.11 7.05
CA ARG A 59 -1.40 3.79 8.11
C ARG A 59 -0.98 5.26 8.15
N GLY A 60 -1.87 6.16 7.73
CA GLY A 60 -1.60 7.59 7.60
C GLY A 60 -1.27 8.00 6.16
N ALA A 61 -1.11 9.30 5.93
CA ALA A 61 -0.98 9.95 4.62
C ALA A 61 -0.21 9.09 3.61
N VAL A 62 -0.83 8.90 2.44
CA VAL A 62 -0.28 8.12 1.34
C VAL A 62 1.09 8.68 0.97
N ASP A 63 2.17 7.97 1.34
CA ASP A 63 3.53 8.40 1.01
C ASP A 63 3.71 8.35 -0.51
N LYS A 64 4.23 9.45 -1.06
CA LYS A 64 4.56 9.58 -2.48
C LYS A 64 5.40 8.39 -2.97
N ARG A 65 6.40 7.99 -2.18
CA ARG A 65 7.31 6.87 -2.52
C ARG A 65 6.60 5.53 -2.56
N TYR A 66 5.59 5.34 -1.72
CA TYR A 66 4.80 4.11 -1.71
C TYR A 66 3.98 3.98 -2.98
N VAL A 67 3.27 5.04 -3.39
CA VAL A 67 2.48 5.03 -4.63
C VAL A 67 3.38 4.96 -5.87
N GLU A 68 4.55 5.61 -5.83
CA GLU A 68 5.60 5.45 -6.85
C GLU A 68 5.98 3.98 -7.04
N ALA A 69 6.28 3.27 -5.96
CA ALA A 69 6.65 1.86 -6.00
C ALA A 69 5.51 0.99 -6.54
N LEU A 70 4.27 1.21 -6.07
CA LEU A 70 3.09 0.50 -6.61
C LEU A 70 2.87 0.78 -8.10
N ALA A 71 3.07 2.02 -8.52
CA ALA A 71 2.90 2.41 -9.91
C ALA A 71 3.94 1.75 -10.82
N LEU A 72 5.21 1.72 -10.38
CA LEU A 72 6.27 1.04 -11.13
C LEU A 72 6.04 -0.48 -11.20
N ASP A 73 5.61 -1.11 -10.11
CA ASP A 73 5.29 -2.55 -10.10
C ASP A 73 4.14 -2.87 -11.07
N ALA A 74 3.09 -2.04 -11.08
CA ALA A 74 1.98 -2.16 -12.03
C ALA A 74 2.44 -1.97 -13.49
N VAL A 75 3.26 -0.94 -13.76
CA VAL A 75 3.77 -0.66 -15.10
C VAL A 75 4.67 -1.79 -15.59
N TYR A 76 5.58 -2.28 -14.77
CA TYR A 76 6.44 -3.41 -15.15
C TYR A 76 5.64 -4.70 -15.32
N GLY A 77 4.67 -4.96 -14.44
CA GLY A 77 3.79 -6.13 -14.57
C GLY A 77 3.00 -6.15 -15.89
N LEU A 78 2.60 -4.98 -16.39
CA LEU A 78 1.83 -4.86 -17.63
C LEU A 78 2.67 -4.71 -18.90
N TYR A 79 3.75 -3.92 -18.85
CA TYR A 79 4.51 -3.50 -20.04
C TYR A 79 5.86 -4.19 -20.21
N ASN A 80 6.38 -4.90 -19.21
CA ASN A 80 7.53 -5.80 -19.39
C ASN A 80 7.06 -7.24 -19.62
N ALA A 81 6.44 -7.47 -20.78
CA ALA A 81 5.74 -8.70 -21.08
C ALA A 81 6.43 -9.47 -22.21
N SER A 82 6.48 -10.79 -22.08
CA SER A 82 6.91 -11.75 -23.09
C SER A 82 6.13 -13.04 -22.86
N PRO A 83 6.00 -13.94 -23.86
CA PRO A 83 5.25 -15.18 -23.70
C PRO A 83 5.72 -16.02 -22.50
N ALA A 84 7.00 -15.91 -22.12
CA ALA A 84 7.60 -16.60 -20.98
C ALA A 84 7.18 -16.05 -19.60
N ASN A 85 6.78 -14.78 -19.48
CA ASN A 85 6.57 -14.11 -18.19
C ASN A 85 5.13 -13.58 -17.96
N LEU A 86 4.20 -13.77 -18.91
CA LEU A 86 2.80 -13.32 -18.79
C LEU A 86 2.12 -13.75 -17.48
N ARG A 87 2.42 -14.96 -17.00
CA ARG A 87 1.87 -15.45 -15.72
C ARG A 87 2.32 -14.57 -14.54
N TYR A 88 3.57 -14.14 -14.53
CA TYR A 88 4.10 -13.28 -13.48
C TYR A 88 3.42 -11.91 -13.48
N GLY A 89 3.34 -11.28 -14.66
CA GLY A 89 2.68 -9.98 -14.80
C GLY A 89 1.21 -10.03 -14.36
N ARG A 90 0.49 -11.09 -14.70
CA ARG A 90 -0.89 -11.31 -14.24
C ARG A 90 -0.99 -11.36 -12.72
N THR A 91 -0.11 -12.09 -12.04
CA THR A 91 -0.09 -12.18 -10.57
C THR A 91 0.26 -10.85 -9.90
N VAL A 92 1.08 -10.01 -10.55
CA VAL A 92 1.35 -8.64 -10.07
C VAL A 92 0.09 -7.79 -10.15
N ILE A 93 -0.59 -7.74 -11.31
CA ILE A 93 -1.82 -6.97 -11.48
C ILE A 93 -2.93 -7.45 -10.55
N GLU A 94 -3.09 -8.77 -10.41
CA GLU A 94 -4.06 -9.36 -9.48
C GLU A 94 -3.88 -8.80 -8.07
N ARG A 95 -2.65 -8.82 -7.58
CA ARG A 95 -2.30 -8.38 -6.23
C ARG A 95 -2.48 -6.88 -6.03
N LEU A 96 -2.14 -6.07 -7.03
CA LEU A 96 -2.23 -4.60 -6.94
C LEU A 96 -3.67 -4.09 -7.10
N ALA A 97 -4.51 -4.81 -7.85
CA ALA A 97 -5.85 -4.37 -8.17
C ALA A 97 -6.75 -4.21 -6.94
N ALA A 98 -7.61 -3.19 -6.98
CA ALA A 98 -8.73 -3.01 -6.06
C ALA A 98 -9.77 -4.11 -6.29
N VAL A 99 -10.44 -4.56 -5.22
CA VAL A 99 -11.36 -5.70 -5.30
C VAL A 99 -12.48 -5.45 -6.32
N ALA A 100 -13.01 -4.23 -6.35
CA ALA A 100 -14.08 -3.83 -7.27
C ALA A 100 -13.67 -3.83 -8.75
N ASN A 101 -12.39 -3.60 -9.08
CA ASN A 101 -11.90 -3.46 -10.46
C ASN A 101 -11.01 -4.62 -10.91
N ARG A 102 -10.70 -5.57 -10.02
CA ARG A 102 -9.77 -6.68 -10.29
C ARG A 102 -10.18 -7.51 -11.49
N SER A 103 -11.46 -7.86 -11.63
CA SER A 103 -11.96 -8.66 -12.75
C SER A 103 -11.77 -7.95 -14.10
N GLU A 104 -12.07 -6.66 -14.16
CA GLU A 104 -11.91 -5.85 -15.37
C GLU A 104 -10.43 -5.71 -15.77
N LEU A 105 -9.56 -5.40 -14.80
CA LEU A 105 -8.11 -5.29 -15.02
C LEU A 105 -7.50 -6.60 -15.49
N LEU A 106 -7.88 -7.72 -14.87
CA LEU A 106 -7.38 -9.04 -15.26
C LEU A 106 -7.90 -9.47 -16.63
N ARG A 107 -9.16 -9.17 -16.97
CA ARG A 107 -9.70 -9.42 -18.31
C ARG A 107 -8.91 -8.65 -19.37
N HIS A 108 -8.67 -7.36 -19.13
CA HIS A 108 -7.87 -6.55 -20.05
C HIS A 108 -6.44 -7.07 -20.18
N TYR A 109 -5.83 -7.50 -19.08
CA TYR A 109 -4.52 -8.15 -19.09
C TYR A 109 -4.53 -9.42 -19.94
N ASP A 110 -5.52 -10.30 -19.73
CA ASP A 110 -5.63 -11.60 -20.40
C ASP A 110 -5.86 -11.44 -21.92
N GLU A 111 -6.58 -10.39 -22.35
CA GLU A 111 -6.74 -10.00 -23.76
C GLU A 111 -5.39 -9.62 -24.40
N VAL A 112 -4.63 -8.71 -23.77
CA VAL A 112 -3.30 -8.29 -24.26
C VAL A 112 -2.31 -9.46 -24.23
N ALA A 113 -2.36 -10.28 -23.19
CA ALA A 113 -1.51 -11.46 -23.04
C ALA A 113 -1.76 -12.51 -24.13
N THR A 114 -2.98 -12.58 -24.65
CA THR A 114 -3.32 -13.48 -25.77
C THR A 114 -2.65 -13.02 -27.06
N ASP A 115 -2.76 -11.73 -27.41
CA ASP A 115 -2.07 -11.16 -28.59
C ASP A 115 -0.54 -11.32 -28.49
N ILE A 116 0.03 -11.06 -27.31
CA ILE A 116 1.46 -11.25 -27.06
C ILE A 116 1.90 -12.69 -27.32
N ARG A 117 1.09 -13.67 -26.89
CA ARG A 117 1.40 -15.10 -27.04
C ARG A 117 1.24 -15.57 -28.48
N GLU A 118 0.18 -15.17 -29.16
CA GLU A 118 -0.12 -15.61 -30.52
C GLU A 118 0.88 -15.05 -31.54
N ARG A 119 1.40 -13.85 -31.29
CA ARG A 119 2.29 -13.14 -32.21
C ARG A 119 3.76 -13.16 -31.81
N ASP A 120 4.11 -13.85 -30.72
CA ASP A 120 5.47 -13.89 -30.17
C ASP A 120 6.10 -12.49 -29.99
N ILE A 121 5.31 -11.59 -29.40
CA ILE A 121 5.71 -10.21 -29.10
C ILE A 121 6.40 -10.16 -27.75
N SER A 122 7.44 -9.35 -27.61
CA SER A 122 7.98 -8.98 -26.30
C SER A 122 8.04 -7.48 -26.16
N THR A 123 7.68 -6.94 -25.01
CA THR A 123 7.71 -5.51 -24.74
C THR A 123 8.59 -5.21 -23.53
N VAL A 124 9.28 -4.07 -23.59
CA VAL A 124 10.09 -3.54 -22.49
C VAL A 124 9.80 -2.05 -22.34
N PHE A 125 9.46 -1.64 -21.14
CA PHE A 125 9.19 -0.25 -20.81
C PHE A 125 10.35 0.37 -20.04
N TYR A 126 10.83 1.52 -20.52
CA TYR A 126 11.91 2.29 -19.94
C TYR A 126 11.32 3.58 -19.33
N PRO A 127 11.04 3.61 -18.01
CA PRO A 127 10.53 4.80 -17.36
C PRO A 127 11.59 5.91 -17.37
N LYS A 128 11.16 7.13 -17.69
CA LYS A 128 12.00 8.35 -17.72
C LYS A 128 11.58 9.35 -16.65
N GLN A 129 10.28 9.48 -16.43
CA GLN A 129 9.72 10.46 -15.50
C GLN A 129 8.47 9.89 -14.83
N ILE A 130 8.28 10.28 -13.56
CA ILE A 130 7.08 9.94 -12.79
C ILE A 130 6.50 11.22 -12.20
N GLU A 131 5.22 11.45 -12.46
CA GLU A 131 4.45 12.59 -11.97
C GLU A 131 3.38 12.08 -10.98
N HIS A 132 3.21 12.80 -9.87
CA HIS A 132 2.32 12.38 -8.79
C HIS A 132 1.29 13.46 -8.52
N ASN A 133 0.02 13.06 -8.48
CA ASN A 133 -1.04 13.88 -7.97
C ASN A 133 -1.70 13.14 -6.80
N LEU A 134 -1.25 13.47 -5.58
CA LEU A 134 -1.73 12.82 -4.36
C LEU A 134 -3.19 13.19 -4.05
N ASP A 135 -3.64 14.38 -4.45
CA ASP A 135 -5.02 14.85 -4.27
C ASP A 135 -5.99 14.04 -5.14
N ALA A 136 -5.63 13.84 -6.41
CA ALA A 136 -6.40 13.03 -7.35
C ALA A 136 -6.13 11.51 -7.21
N LYS A 137 -5.15 11.11 -6.38
CA LYS A 137 -4.68 9.73 -6.24
C LYS A 137 -4.28 9.11 -7.57
N THR A 138 -3.58 9.88 -8.39
CA THR A 138 -3.11 9.46 -9.70
C THR A 138 -1.59 9.54 -9.80
N VAL A 139 -1.03 8.64 -10.59
CA VAL A 139 0.38 8.65 -10.97
C VAL A 139 0.49 8.52 -12.47
N VAL A 140 1.29 9.38 -13.08
CA VAL A 140 1.62 9.28 -14.50
C VAL A 140 3.06 8.83 -14.62
N VAL A 141 3.28 7.69 -15.27
CA VAL A 141 4.62 7.20 -15.60
C VAL A 141 4.85 7.45 -17.09
N ALA A 142 5.86 8.27 -17.41
CA ALA A 142 6.26 8.59 -18.77
C ALA A 142 7.59 7.90 -19.10
N GLY A 143 7.68 7.32 -20.29
CA GLY A 143 8.85 6.57 -20.71
C GLY A 143 8.77 6.17 -22.18
N ASN A 144 9.60 5.21 -22.57
CA ASN A 144 9.56 4.61 -23.90
C ASN A 144 9.14 3.15 -23.79
N LEU A 145 8.24 2.72 -24.68
CA LEU A 145 7.88 1.33 -24.85
C LEU A 145 8.56 0.79 -26.09
N GLN A 146 9.46 -0.16 -25.89
CA GLN A 146 10.06 -0.92 -26.98
C GLN A 146 9.27 -2.20 -27.19
N THR A 147 8.96 -2.51 -28.45
CA THR A 147 8.26 -3.72 -28.86
C THR A 147 9.16 -4.51 -29.79
N TYR A 148 9.32 -5.78 -29.47
CA TYR A 148 10.11 -6.75 -30.21
C TYR A 148 9.19 -7.82 -30.77
N LEU A 149 9.50 -8.26 -31.98
CA LEU A 149 8.92 -9.45 -32.58
C LEU A 149 10.02 -10.50 -32.69
N ASN A 150 9.90 -11.60 -31.95
CA ASN A 150 11.00 -12.52 -31.67
C ASN A 150 12.20 -11.76 -31.03
N THR A 151 13.22 -11.45 -31.82
CA THR A 151 14.46 -10.76 -31.40
C THR A 151 14.68 -9.42 -32.10
N VAL A 152 13.75 -8.99 -32.96
CA VAL A 152 13.89 -7.77 -33.78
C VAL A 152 13.05 -6.66 -33.17
N LEU A 153 13.66 -5.50 -32.94
CA LEU A 153 12.95 -4.30 -32.51
C LEU A 153 12.07 -3.79 -33.65
N ILE A 154 10.76 -3.70 -33.43
CA ILE A 154 9.77 -3.26 -34.43
C ILE A 154 9.16 -1.89 -34.13
N SER A 155 9.19 -1.45 -32.87
CA SER A 155 8.68 -0.13 -32.47
C SER A 155 9.41 0.35 -31.20
N ASP A 156 9.71 1.64 -31.15
CA ASP A 156 10.15 2.38 -29.95
C ASP A 156 9.34 3.68 -29.90
N GLU A 157 8.35 3.71 -29.01
CA GLU A 157 7.39 4.82 -28.93
C GLU A 157 7.39 5.46 -27.54
N PRO A 158 7.32 6.80 -27.46
CA PRO A 158 7.04 7.46 -26.19
C PRO A 158 5.64 7.05 -25.71
N ARG A 159 5.55 6.70 -24.42
CA ARG A 159 4.29 6.27 -23.82
C ARG A 159 4.15 6.88 -22.43
N ARG A 160 2.97 7.49 -22.20
CA ARG A 160 2.53 8.01 -20.90
C ARG A 160 1.41 7.12 -20.39
N ILE A 161 1.56 6.63 -19.16
CA ILE A 161 0.65 5.67 -18.55
C ILE A 161 0.08 6.35 -17.30
N LEU A 162 -1.24 6.54 -17.28
CA LEU A 162 -1.98 7.00 -16.12
C LEU A 162 -2.42 5.80 -15.28
N LEU A 163 -2.08 5.83 -14.01
CA LEU A 163 -2.54 4.89 -13.00
C LEU A 163 -3.40 5.62 -11.99
N ASN A 164 -4.61 5.11 -11.77
CA ASN A 164 -5.54 5.61 -10.78
C ASN A 164 -5.55 4.67 -9.58
N PHE A 165 -5.52 5.25 -8.38
CA PHE A 165 -5.52 4.50 -7.14
C PHE A 165 -6.72 4.86 -6.27
N VAL A 166 -7.20 3.88 -5.52
CA VAL A 166 -8.26 4.03 -4.52
C VAL A 166 -7.75 3.56 -3.16
N THR A 167 -8.29 4.15 -2.10
CA THR A 167 -7.99 3.70 -0.74
C THR A 167 -9.03 2.67 -0.32
N GLU A 168 -8.59 1.44 -0.06
CA GLU A 168 -9.46 0.31 0.31
C GLU A 168 -8.90 -0.36 1.57
N ALA A 169 -9.72 -0.48 2.61
CA ALA A 169 -9.34 -1.09 3.90
C ALA A 169 -8.02 -0.55 4.50
N GLY A 170 -7.72 0.74 4.29
CA GLY A 170 -6.48 1.39 4.76
C GLY A 170 -5.25 1.15 3.86
N SER A 171 -5.40 0.47 2.73
CA SER A 171 -4.36 0.29 1.72
C SER A 171 -4.64 1.12 0.47
N VAL A 172 -3.62 1.38 -0.35
CA VAL A 172 -3.75 1.99 -1.68
C VAL A 172 -3.74 0.87 -2.70
N ARG A 173 -4.79 0.78 -3.52
CA ARG A 173 -4.95 -0.25 -4.55
C ARG A 173 -5.20 0.37 -5.91
N LEU A 174 -4.76 -0.32 -6.95
CA LEU A 174 -4.89 0.11 -8.34
C LEU A 174 -6.34 -0.09 -8.81
N SER A 175 -7.00 0.97 -9.24
CA SER A 175 -8.35 0.90 -9.80
C SER A 175 -8.38 0.86 -11.32
N ARG A 176 -7.45 1.56 -11.97
CA ARG A 176 -7.40 1.67 -13.44
C ARG A 176 -5.99 1.95 -13.92
N ILE A 177 -5.64 1.35 -15.07
CA ILE A 177 -4.47 1.71 -15.87
C ILE A 177 -4.97 2.15 -17.24
N SER A 178 -4.49 3.29 -17.75
CA SER A 178 -4.85 3.78 -19.08
C SER A 178 -3.64 4.45 -19.75
N ARG A 179 -3.52 4.27 -21.06
CA ARG A 179 -2.58 5.07 -21.87
C ARG A 179 -3.11 6.50 -21.96
N LEU A 180 -2.26 7.48 -21.71
CA LEU A 180 -2.50 8.86 -22.11
C LEU A 180 -1.96 9.03 -23.53
N GLU A 181 -2.80 9.55 -24.42
CA GLU A 181 -2.33 9.96 -25.74
C GLU A 181 -1.28 11.06 -25.56
N VAL A 182 -0.14 10.87 -26.24
CA VAL A 182 0.89 11.91 -26.32
C VAL A 182 0.48 12.74 -27.52
N GLU A 183 0.02 13.96 -27.27
CA GLU A 183 -0.31 14.90 -28.34
C GLU A 183 0.98 15.17 -29.16
N PRO A 184 0.92 15.08 -30.49
CA PRO A 184 2.10 15.09 -31.37
C PRO A 184 2.85 16.43 -31.39
#